data_AF-A0A0R0HF68-F1
#
_entry.id   AF-A0A0R0HF68-F1
#
_cell.length_a   1.000
_cell.length_b   1.000
_cell.length_c   1.000
_cell.angle_alpha   90.00
_cell.angle_beta   90.00
_cell.angle_gamma   90.00
#
_symmetry.space_group_name_H-M   'P 1'
#
loop_
_entity.id
_entity.type
_entity.pdbx_description
1 polymer ?
#
loop_
_entity_poly.entity_id
_entity_poly.type
_entity_poly.pdbx_seq_one_letter_code
_entity_poly.pdbx_strand_id
1 'polypeptide(L)'
;MVPNFENFWSECPWEEDLKYAKDVCNQVDVPLEVVHLTDEYWNNVVSYLIEEYSSGRTPNPDVLCNTRIKFGAFLDAIGGMGFDYVASGHYANVIHPCADWMDEPSVLELSQDMVKDQTYFLSHLSQSQLRRLLFPLGCIPKDEVRKLATKFDLPNKDRKDSQGICFLGKIRFSEFVTRHIGEREGIILEAETGDFLGKHRGFWF
;
A
#
# COMPACT_ATOMS: atom_id res chain seq x y z
N MET A 1 -17.75 -19.17 7.20
CA MET A 1 -17.56 -18.48 8.48
C MET A 1 -16.11 -18.04 8.48
N VAL A 2 -15.86 -16.77 8.15
CA VAL A 2 -14.50 -16.22 8.12
C VAL A 2 -13.99 -16.28 9.57
N PRO A 3 -12.78 -16.80 9.85
CA PRO A 3 -12.20 -16.72 11.19
C PRO A 3 -12.27 -15.26 11.64
N ASN A 4 -12.79 -15.02 12.85
CA ASN A 4 -12.89 -13.68 13.42
C ASN A 4 -11.57 -12.94 13.21
N PHE A 5 -11.64 -11.80 12.54
CA PHE A 5 -10.54 -10.87 12.43
C PHE A 5 -10.21 -10.36 13.84
N GLU A 6 -9.29 -11.03 14.53
CA GLU A 6 -8.74 -10.51 15.76
C GLU A 6 -7.78 -9.38 15.37
N ASN A 7 -8.28 -8.14 15.50
CA ASN A 7 -7.49 -6.95 15.32
C ASN A 7 -6.54 -6.83 16.52
N PHE A 8 -5.31 -7.32 16.39
CA PHE A 8 -4.35 -7.51 17.50
C PHE A 8 -3.63 -6.22 17.95
N TRP A 9 -4.25 -5.08 17.75
CA TRP A 9 -3.69 -3.77 18.04
C TRP A 9 -3.88 -3.44 19.54
N SER A 10 -2.79 -3.35 20.31
CA SER A 10 -2.85 -2.88 21.71
C SER A 10 -3.11 -1.38 21.85
N GLU A 11 -2.92 -0.64 20.75
CA GLU A 11 -3.26 0.77 20.53
C GLU A 11 -3.78 0.86 19.10
N CYS A 12 -4.82 1.66 18.80
CA CYS A 12 -5.33 1.82 17.43
C CYS A 12 -4.55 2.92 16.68
N PRO A 13 -3.49 2.62 15.89
CA PRO A 13 -2.71 3.66 15.21
C PRO A 13 -3.51 4.44 14.17
N TRP A 14 -4.61 3.87 13.67
CA TRP A 14 -5.44 4.55 12.68
C TRP A 14 -6.15 5.80 13.26
N GLU A 15 -6.36 5.88 14.57
CA GLU A 15 -6.97 7.07 15.19
C GLU A 15 -6.05 8.28 15.12
N GLU A 16 -4.75 8.07 15.35
CA GLU A 16 -3.74 9.11 15.20
C GLU A 16 -3.60 9.54 13.74
N ASP A 17 -3.59 8.59 12.81
CA ASP A 17 -3.60 8.86 11.37
C ASP A 17 -4.82 9.69 10.94
N LEU A 18 -6.01 9.29 11.41
CA LEU A 18 -7.26 9.97 11.09
C LEU A 18 -7.28 11.38 11.69
N LYS A 19 -6.73 11.57 12.88
CA LYS A 19 -6.58 12.89 13.49
C LYS A 19 -5.71 13.81 12.62
N TYR A 20 -4.54 13.33 12.18
CA TYR A 20 -3.69 14.12 11.28
C TYR A 20 -4.39 14.44 9.95
N ALA A 21 -5.09 13.47 9.36
CA ALA A 21 -5.86 13.72 8.14
C ALA A 21 -6.92 14.80 8.35
N LYS A 22 -7.67 14.71 9.46
CA LYS A 22 -8.70 15.69 9.82
C LYS A 22 -8.11 17.08 10.03
N ASP A 23 -7.01 17.18 10.77
CA ASP A 23 -6.38 18.47 11.06
C ASP A 23 -5.84 19.13 9.78
N VAL A 24 -5.25 18.36 8.86
CA VAL A 24 -4.80 18.85 7.54
C VAL A 24 -6.01 19.29 6.70
N CYS A 25 -7.05 18.46 6.59
CA CYS A 25 -8.28 18.77 5.84
C CYS A 25 -8.95 20.06 6.33
N ASN A 26 -9.06 20.24 7.66
CA ASN A 26 -9.61 21.46 8.25
C ASN A 26 -8.78 22.70 7.90
N GLN A 27 -7.45 22.58 7.85
CA GLN A 27 -6.56 23.70 7.52
C GLN A 27 -6.71 24.16 6.07
N VAL A 28 -6.98 23.24 5.14
CA VAL A 28 -7.11 23.54 3.70
C VAL A 28 -8.56 23.63 3.22
N ASP A 29 -9.52 23.60 4.14
CA ASP A 29 -10.97 23.66 3.86
C ASP A 29 -11.45 22.59 2.87
N VAL A 30 -11.03 21.34 3.09
CA VAL A 30 -11.43 20.17 2.31
C VAL A 30 -12.19 19.19 3.20
N PRO A 31 -13.39 18.71 2.80
CA PRO A 31 -14.13 17.73 3.59
C PRO A 31 -13.37 16.40 3.68
N LEU A 32 -13.41 15.78 4.86
CA LEU A 32 -12.86 14.46 5.10
C LEU A 32 -13.99 13.43 5.25
N GLU A 33 -13.98 12.43 4.37
CA GLU A 33 -14.88 11.27 4.41
C GLU A 33 -14.08 10.01 4.72
N VAL A 34 -14.70 9.06 5.43
CA VAL A 34 -14.06 7.79 5.81
C VAL A 34 -14.76 6.64 5.11
N VAL A 35 -13.98 5.83 4.38
CA VAL A 35 -14.46 4.61 3.74
C VAL A 35 -13.81 3.41 4.42
N HIS A 36 -14.63 2.51 4.95
CA HIS A 36 -14.18 1.27 5.56
C HIS A 36 -14.00 0.20 4.49
N LEU A 37 -12.76 -0.26 4.30
CA LEU A 37 -12.40 -1.30 3.31
C LEU A 37 -11.72 -2.51 3.98
N THR A 38 -12.02 -2.77 5.25
CA THR A 38 -11.35 -3.81 6.06
C THR A 38 -11.62 -5.20 5.52
N ASP A 39 -12.85 -5.48 5.10
CA ASP A 39 -13.25 -6.78 4.57
C ASP A 39 -12.61 -7.04 3.20
N GLU A 40 -12.61 -6.03 2.32
CA GLU A 40 -11.96 -6.08 1.02
C GLU A 40 -10.45 -6.27 1.19
N TYR A 41 -9.84 -5.57 2.15
CA TYR A 41 -8.41 -5.73 2.44
C TYR A 41 -8.08 -7.15 2.88
N TRP A 42 -8.87 -7.70 3.79
CA TRP A 42 -8.69 -9.07 4.25
C TRP A 42 -8.83 -10.07 3.10
N ASN A 43 -9.93 -9.98 2.36
CA ASN A 43 -10.27 -10.94 1.32
C ASN A 43 -9.37 -10.85 0.09
N ASN A 44 -8.84 -9.68 -0.24
CA ASN A 44 -8.11 -9.45 -1.48
C ASN A 44 -6.59 -9.32 -1.28
N VAL A 45 -6.10 -9.07 -0.07
CA VAL A 45 -4.67 -8.89 0.22
C VAL A 45 -4.17 -9.89 1.25
N VAL A 46 -4.78 -9.93 2.44
CA VAL A 46 -4.25 -10.72 3.57
C VAL A 46 -4.44 -12.23 3.35
N SER A 47 -5.62 -12.65 2.91
CA SER A 47 -5.90 -14.06 2.60
C SER A 47 -4.94 -14.60 1.52
N TYR A 48 -4.73 -13.83 0.46
CA TYR A 48 -3.80 -14.16 -0.62
C TYR A 48 -2.36 -14.23 -0.12
N LEU A 49 -1.93 -13.27 0.71
CA LEU A 49 -0.61 -13.27 1.33
C LEU A 49 -0.35 -14.60 2.09
N ILE A 50 -1.31 -15.03 2.90
CA ILE A 50 -1.26 -16.27 3.69
C ILE A 50 -1.17 -17.50 2.78
N GLU A 51 -1.94 -17.55 1.70
CA GLU A 51 -1.96 -18.66 0.75
C GLU A 51 -0.62 -18.79 -0.02
N GLU A 52 -0.07 -17.67 -0.47
CA GLU A 52 1.22 -17.62 -1.17
C GLU A 52 2.36 -18.09 -0.26
N TYR A 53 2.40 -17.61 0.99
CA TYR A 53 3.39 -18.09 1.97
C TYR A 53 3.23 -19.57 2.28
N SER A 54 2.00 -20.06 2.42
CA SER A 54 1.74 -21.50 2.61
C SER A 54 2.21 -22.34 1.42
N SER A 55 2.33 -21.73 0.25
CA SER A 55 2.78 -22.36 -0.99
C SER A 55 4.28 -22.15 -1.29
N GLY A 56 5.03 -21.53 -0.38
CA GLY A 56 6.47 -21.31 -0.52
C GLY A 56 6.86 -20.16 -1.43
N ARG A 57 5.93 -19.21 -1.65
CA ARG A 57 6.17 -18.00 -2.43
C ARG A 57 6.28 -16.80 -1.50
N THR A 58 7.00 -15.77 -1.95
CA THR A 58 7.11 -14.48 -1.25
C THR A 58 6.36 -13.43 -2.05
N PRO A 59 5.08 -13.18 -1.75
CA PRO A 59 4.28 -12.20 -2.48
C PRO A 59 4.60 -10.77 -2.04
N ASN A 60 4.16 -9.79 -2.83
CA ASN A 60 4.29 -8.38 -2.51
C ASN A 60 2.92 -7.76 -2.15
N PRO A 61 2.59 -7.59 -0.85
CA PRO A 61 1.27 -7.10 -0.44
C PRO A 61 1.01 -5.65 -0.84
N ASP A 62 2.04 -4.83 -1.05
CA ASP A 62 1.87 -3.41 -1.42
C ASP A 62 1.42 -3.24 -2.86
N VAL A 63 1.95 -4.06 -3.79
CA VAL A 63 1.45 -4.12 -5.18
C VAL A 63 -0.04 -4.47 -5.20
N LEU A 64 -0.44 -5.48 -4.41
CA LEU A 64 -1.84 -5.92 -4.33
C LEU A 64 -2.74 -4.88 -3.67
N CYS A 65 -2.25 -4.23 -2.60
CA CYS A 65 -2.97 -3.16 -1.92
C CYS A 65 -3.28 -2.01 -2.88
N ASN A 66 -2.30 -1.59 -3.70
CA ASN A 66 -2.53 -0.54 -4.68
C ASN A 66 -3.58 -0.96 -5.72
N THR A 67 -3.39 -2.11 -6.37
CA THR A 67 -4.28 -2.55 -7.45
C THR A 67 -5.69 -2.93 -6.97
N ARG A 68 -5.82 -3.59 -5.81
CA ARG A 68 -7.09 -4.16 -5.36
C ARG A 68 -7.84 -3.28 -4.36
N ILE A 69 -7.13 -2.46 -3.58
CA ILE A 69 -7.72 -1.65 -2.50
C ILE A 69 -7.71 -0.17 -2.87
N LYS A 70 -6.53 0.47 -2.91
CA LYS A 70 -6.43 1.93 -3.11
C LYS A 70 -7.00 2.40 -4.44
N PHE A 71 -6.80 1.61 -5.49
CA PHE A 71 -7.29 1.91 -6.84
C PHE A 71 -8.27 0.86 -7.36
N GLY A 72 -8.68 -0.08 -6.51
CA GLY A 72 -9.74 -1.06 -6.80
C GLY A 72 -10.97 -0.71 -5.98
N ALA A 73 -11.15 -1.38 -4.84
CA ALA A 73 -12.28 -1.21 -3.93
C ALA A 73 -12.60 0.26 -3.58
N PHE A 74 -11.59 1.11 -3.40
CA PHE A 74 -11.81 2.53 -3.17
C PHE A 74 -12.44 3.25 -4.38
N LEU A 75 -11.97 2.98 -5.59
CA LEU A 75 -12.55 3.56 -6.82
C LEU A 75 -13.98 3.07 -7.06
N ASP A 76 -14.27 1.84 -6.68
CA ASP A 76 -15.63 1.27 -6.75
C ASP A 76 -16.55 1.94 -5.72
N ALA A 77 -16.07 2.11 -4.48
CA ALA A 77 -16.82 2.75 -3.40
C ALA A 77 -17.22 4.20 -3.73
N ILE A 78 -16.34 4.96 -4.38
CA ILE A 78 -16.62 6.36 -4.75
C ILE A 78 -17.18 6.52 -6.17
N GLY A 79 -17.31 5.44 -6.94
CA GLY A 79 -17.63 5.49 -8.37
C GLY A 79 -18.95 6.20 -8.71
N GLY A 80 -19.91 6.20 -7.77
CA GLY A 80 -21.21 6.89 -7.92
C GLY A 80 -21.21 8.37 -7.55
N MET A 81 -20.10 8.93 -7.05
CA MET A 81 -20.05 10.28 -6.47
C MET A 81 -19.69 11.39 -7.48
N GLY A 82 -19.43 11.04 -8.75
CA GLY A 82 -19.20 12.03 -9.81
C GLY A 82 -17.81 12.68 -9.80
N PHE A 83 -16.81 12.06 -9.17
CA PHE A 83 -15.43 12.54 -9.21
C PHE A 83 -14.74 12.20 -10.53
N ASP A 84 -14.11 13.19 -11.16
CA ASP A 84 -13.35 13.01 -12.40
C ASP A 84 -12.06 12.22 -12.19
N TYR A 85 -11.32 12.53 -11.11
CA TYR A 85 -10.02 11.95 -10.79
C TYR A 85 -9.85 11.65 -9.29
N VAL A 86 -8.92 10.75 -8.99
CA VAL A 86 -8.45 10.42 -7.66
C VAL A 86 -6.96 10.73 -7.55
N ALA A 87 -6.61 11.60 -6.60
CA ALA A 87 -5.22 11.91 -6.30
C ALA A 87 -4.71 11.05 -5.14
N SER A 88 -3.42 10.69 -5.19
CA SER A 88 -2.75 10.08 -4.04
C SER A 88 -1.32 10.59 -3.90
N GLY A 89 -0.76 10.47 -2.70
CA GLY A 89 0.62 10.88 -2.39
C GLY A 89 1.70 9.91 -2.89
N HIS A 90 1.44 9.13 -3.94
CA HIS A 90 2.46 8.26 -4.52
C HIS A 90 3.49 9.10 -5.30
N TYR A 91 4.75 8.68 -5.22
CA TYR A 91 5.84 9.19 -6.04
C TYR A 91 5.86 8.42 -7.37
N ALA A 92 5.03 8.85 -8.31
CA ALA A 92 4.95 8.37 -9.68
C ALA A 92 4.28 9.47 -10.53
N ASN A 93 4.30 9.36 -11.85
CA ASN A 93 3.60 10.28 -12.74
C ASN A 93 2.57 9.53 -13.58
N VAL A 94 1.43 10.18 -13.89
CA VAL A 94 0.49 9.69 -14.90
C VAL A 94 0.39 10.72 -16.00
N ILE A 95 0.67 10.30 -17.23
CA ILE A 95 0.51 11.10 -18.43
C ILE A 95 -0.80 10.66 -19.11
N HIS A 96 -1.78 11.55 -19.08
CA HIS A 96 -3.02 11.36 -19.83
C HIS A 96 -2.86 11.87 -21.27
N PRO A 97 -3.53 11.25 -22.24
CA PRO A 97 -3.52 11.74 -23.61
C PRO A 97 -4.13 13.14 -23.72
N CYS A 98 -3.68 13.92 -24.70
CA CYS A 98 -4.28 15.20 -25.04
C CYS A 98 -5.72 14.99 -25.57
N ALA A 99 -6.56 16.03 -25.49
CA ALA A 99 -7.95 16.01 -25.96
C ALA A 99 -8.10 15.56 -27.42
N ASP A 100 -7.10 15.84 -28.27
CA ASP A 100 -7.08 15.44 -29.69
C ASP A 100 -6.80 13.94 -29.90
N TRP A 101 -6.37 13.23 -28.84
CA TRP A 101 -5.90 11.83 -28.87
C TRP A 101 -6.55 10.99 -27.76
N MET A 102 -7.81 11.25 -27.42
CA MET A 102 -8.49 10.67 -26.25
C MET A 102 -8.54 9.13 -26.21
N ASP A 103 -8.38 8.49 -27.38
CA ASP A 103 -8.31 7.03 -27.52
C ASP A 103 -6.98 6.44 -27.03
N GLU A 104 -5.90 7.23 -26.97
CA GLU A 104 -4.60 6.78 -26.50
C GLU A 104 -4.63 6.40 -25.00
N PRO A 105 -3.82 5.42 -24.56
CA PRO A 105 -3.78 5.00 -23.18
C PRO A 105 -3.12 6.06 -22.29
N SER A 106 -3.49 6.07 -21.01
CA SER A 106 -2.70 6.79 -20.02
C SER A 106 -1.41 6.03 -19.74
N VAL A 107 -0.32 6.74 -19.46
CA VAL A 107 1.01 6.16 -19.24
C VAL A 107 1.44 6.40 -17.80
N LEU A 108 1.89 5.34 -17.13
CA LEU A 108 2.54 5.44 -15.83
C LEU A 108 4.03 5.69 -16.04
N GLU A 109 4.54 6.79 -15.51
CA GLU A 109 5.94 7.19 -15.62
C GLU A 109 6.62 7.26 -14.26
N LEU A 110 7.95 7.12 -14.30
CA LEU A 110 8.80 7.28 -13.12
C LEU A 110 8.65 8.68 -12.52
N SER A 111 8.78 8.76 -11.21
CA SER A 111 8.92 10.02 -10.50
C SER A 111 10.25 10.70 -10.84
N GLN A 112 10.29 12.02 -10.74
CA GLN A 112 11.55 12.77 -10.78
C GLN A 112 12.49 12.40 -9.61
N ASP A 113 11.94 11.99 -8.47
CA ASP A 113 12.72 11.47 -7.34
C ASP A 113 12.91 9.95 -7.48
N MET A 114 13.96 9.55 -8.16
CA MET A 114 14.28 8.13 -8.40
C MET A 114 14.52 7.31 -7.13
N VAL A 115 14.87 7.97 -6.01
CA VAL A 115 15.07 7.29 -4.72
C VAL A 115 13.74 6.97 -4.06
N LYS A 116 12.72 7.81 -4.31
CA LYS A 116 11.38 7.66 -3.75
C LYS A 116 10.37 7.11 -4.74
N ASP A 117 10.76 6.83 -5.98
CA ASP A 117 9.89 6.27 -7.01
C ASP A 117 9.11 5.05 -6.52
N GLN A 118 7.81 5.04 -6.82
CA GLN A 118 6.87 4.02 -6.40
C GLN A 118 6.16 3.34 -7.57
N THR A 119 6.62 3.56 -8.82
CA THR A 119 5.99 2.94 -10.01
C THR A 119 6.01 1.42 -9.93
N TYR A 120 7.04 0.82 -9.32
CA TYR A 120 7.10 -0.62 -9.08
C TYR A 120 5.88 -1.15 -8.34
N PHE A 121 5.43 -0.44 -7.29
CA PHE A 121 4.25 -0.82 -6.50
C PHE A 121 2.92 -0.53 -7.23
N LEU A 122 2.96 0.23 -8.32
CA LEU A 122 1.83 0.60 -9.17
C LEU A 122 1.80 -0.18 -10.50
N SER A 123 2.74 -1.11 -10.69
CA SER A 123 2.95 -1.86 -11.93
C SER A 123 1.76 -2.69 -12.40
N HIS A 124 0.84 -3.03 -11.50
CA HIS A 124 -0.33 -3.86 -11.77
C HIS A 124 -1.62 -3.04 -11.98
N LEU A 125 -1.51 -1.73 -12.18
CA LEU A 125 -2.67 -0.90 -12.51
C LEU A 125 -3.16 -1.17 -13.93
N SER A 126 -4.47 -1.36 -14.06
CA SER A 126 -5.13 -1.43 -15.35
C SER A 126 -5.36 -0.04 -15.95
N GLN A 127 -5.63 0.05 -17.25
CA GLN A 127 -5.92 1.32 -17.91
C GLN A 127 -7.19 2.00 -17.40
N SER A 128 -8.21 1.24 -17.02
CA SER A 128 -9.44 1.81 -16.42
C SER A 128 -9.16 2.48 -15.08
N GLN A 129 -8.23 1.92 -14.29
CA GLN A 129 -7.77 2.53 -13.06
C GLN A 129 -6.91 3.76 -13.37
N LEU A 130 -5.84 3.58 -14.17
CA LEU A 130 -4.84 4.61 -14.44
C LEU A 130 -5.43 5.89 -15.06
N ARG A 131 -6.43 5.78 -15.95
CA ARG A 131 -7.12 6.93 -16.55
C ARG A 131 -7.82 7.85 -15.54
N ARG A 132 -8.04 7.39 -14.31
CA ARG A 132 -8.70 8.13 -13.24
C ARG A 132 -7.73 8.66 -12.18
N LEU A 133 -6.42 8.47 -12.32
CA LEU A 133 -5.46 8.75 -11.25
C LEU A 133 -4.61 9.99 -11.51
N LEU A 134 -4.35 10.74 -10.45
CA LEU A 134 -3.37 11.81 -10.40
C LEU A 134 -2.34 11.54 -9.30
N PHE A 135 -1.07 11.83 -9.58
CA PHE A 135 0.02 11.69 -8.60
C PHE A 135 0.79 13.01 -8.47
N PRO A 136 0.30 13.96 -7.64
CA PRO A 136 0.86 15.32 -7.57
C PRO A 136 2.30 15.39 -7.08
N LEU A 137 2.79 14.37 -6.38
CA LEU A 137 4.15 14.33 -5.85
C LEU A 137 5.18 13.79 -6.86
N GLY A 138 4.74 13.25 -8.00
CA GLY A 138 5.63 12.64 -9.00
C GLY A 138 6.68 13.58 -9.59
N CYS A 139 6.42 14.89 -9.56
CA CYS A 139 7.31 15.94 -10.05
C CYS A 139 8.02 16.74 -8.96
N ILE A 140 7.95 16.32 -7.69
CA ILE A 140 8.51 17.08 -6.57
C ILE A 140 9.42 16.17 -5.73
N PRO A 141 10.72 16.50 -5.58
CA PRO A 141 11.62 15.79 -4.68
C PRO A 141 11.10 15.72 -3.24
N LYS A 142 11.38 14.62 -2.53
CA LYS A 142 10.87 14.43 -1.17
C LYS A 142 11.30 15.51 -0.18
N ASP A 143 12.51 16.02 -0.31
CA ASP A 143 13.00 17.11 0.55
C ASP A 143 12.22 18.41 0.31
N GLU A 144 11.84 18.69 -0.93
CA GLU A 144 10.98 19.82 -1.28
C GLU A 144 9.57 19.64 -0.76
N VAL A 145 8.98 18.44 -0.85
CA VAL A 145 7.68 18.14 -0.21
C VAL A 145 7.73 18.40 1.30
N ARG A 146 8.83 18.05 1.98
CA ARG A 146 9.01 18.35 3.41
C ARG A 146 9.14 19.85 3.68
N LYS A 147 9.88 20.59 2.86
CA LYS A 147 9.97 22.06 2.96
C LYS A 147 8.62 22.72 2.76
N LEU A 148 7.83 22.25 1.80
CA LEU A 148 6.46 22.73 1.56
C LEU A 148 5.56 22.43 2.76
N ALA A 149 5.60 21.22 3.31
CA ALA A 149 4.83 20.86 4.50
C ALA A 149 5.16 21.77 5.70
N THR A 150 6.44 22.10 5.91
CA THR A 150 6.86 23.05 6.94
C THR A 150 6.43 24.48 6.63
N LYS A 151 6.56 24.92 5.37
CA LYS A 151 6.15 26.26 4.92
C LYS A 151 4.65 26.49 5.10
N PHE A 152 3.84 25.46 4.82
CA PHE A 152 2.39 25.48 5.03
C PHE A 152 1.99 25.15 6.46
N ASP A 153 2.94 24.91 7.37
CA ASP A 153 2.68 24.57 8.76
C ASP A 153 1.73 23.38 8.95
N LEU A 154 1.86 22.35 8.09
CA LEU A 154 0.97 21.20 8.16
C LEU A 154 1.16 20.41 9.46
N PRO A 155 0.08 19.93 10.12
CA PRO A 155 0.14 19.17 11.37
C PRO A 155 1.09 17.97 11.35
N ASN A 156 1.24 17.31 10.20
CA ASN A 156 2.04 16.10 10.02
C ASN A 156 3.46 16.37 9.47
N LYS A 157 3.91 17.62 9.35
CA LYS A 157 5.18 18.00 8.71
C LYS A 157 6.42 17.26 9.27
N ASP A 158 6.44 17.02 10.59
CA ASP A 158 7.55 16.38 11.31
C ASP A 158 7.45 14.85 11.39
N ARG A 159 6.36 14.28 10.86
CA ARG A 159 6.08 12.84 10.98
C ARG A 159 7.01 12.03 10.09
N LYS A 160 7.62 10.97 10.61
CA LYS A 160 8.49 10.08 9.84
C LYS A 160 7.71 9.34 8.75
N ASP A 161 8.39 8.99 7.66
CA ASP A 161 7.82 8.12 6.62
C ASP A 161 7.47 6.75 7.24
N SER A 162 6.31 6.21 6.88
CA SER A 162 5.92 4.86 7.27
C SER A 162 6.89 3.83 6.66
N GLN A 163 7.28 2.84 7.44
CA GLN A 163 8.10 1.72 6.99
C GLN A 163 7.39 0.39 7.30
N GLY A 164 7.60 -0.60 6.42
CA GLY A 164 6.99 -1.93 6.55
C GLY A 164 5.60 -2.03 5.92
N ILE A 165 4.97 -3.19 6.12
CA ILE A 165 3.68 -3.53 5.50
C ILE A 165 2.55 -2.79 6.24
N CYS A 166 1.76 -2.03 5.48
CA CYS A 166 0.79 -1.05 6.01
C CYS A 166 -0.14 -1.59 7.11
N PHE A 167 -0.65 -2.82 6.98
CA PHE A 167 -1.62 -3.38 7.92
C PHE A 167 -1.02 -4.03 9.17
N LEU A 168 0.30 -4.25 9.22
CA LEU A 168 0.93 -4.86 10.40
C LEU A 168 1.23 -3.85 11.49
N GLY A 169 1.43 -2.59 11.09
CA GLY A 169 1.87 -1.51 11.96
C GLY A 169 3.05 -1.91 12.86
N LYS A 170 2.82 -2.12 14.16
CA LYS A 170 3.88 -2.49 15.13
C LYS A 170 4.14 -4.00 15.25
N ILE A 171 3.28 -4.85 14.67
CA ILE A 171 3.40 -6.31 14.77
C ILE A 171 4.55 -6.77 13.86
N ARG A 172 5.39 -7.68 14.37
CA ARG A 172 6.45 -8.29 13.56
C ARG A 172 5.85 -9.23 12.52
N PHE A 173 6.38 -9.16 11.30
CA PHE A 173 5.94 -10.03 10.21
C PHE A 173 5.97 -11.53 10.57
N SER A 174 7.05 -12.00 11.21
CA SER A 174 7.16 -13.39 11.65
C SER A 174 6.09 -13.81 12.67
N GLU A 175 5.66 -12.89 13.54
CA GLU A 175 4.58 -13.15 14.49
C GLU A 175 3.23 -13.24 13.78
N PHE A 176 2.98 -12.36 12.81
CA PHE A 176 1.80 -12.44 11.95
C PHE A 176 1.74 -13.80 11.24
N VAL A 177 2.82 -14.22 10.61
CA VAL A 177 2.88 -15.50 9.89
C VAL A 177 2.66 -16.68 10.84
N THR A 178 3.36 -16.71 11.97
CA THR A 178 3.22 -17.78 12.98
C THR A 178 1.76 -17.93 13.45
N ARG A 179 1.03 -16.82 13.62
CA ARG A 179 -0.37 -16.86 14.06
C ARG A 179 -1.34 -17.42 13.01
N HIS A 180 -1.05 -17.23 11.73
CA HIS A 180 -1.97 -17.63 10.64
C HIS A 180 -1.66 -19.01 10.05
N ILE A 181 -0.38 -19.34 9.89
CA ILE A 181 0.05 -20.60 9.25
C ILE A 181 0.88 -21.50 10.16
N GLY A 182 1.19 -21.04 11.38
CA GLY A 182 1.95 -21.82 12.35
C GLY A 182 3.44 -21.94 11.99
N GLU A 183 4.06 -22.96 12.55
CA GLU A 183 5.42 -23.38 12.26
C GLU A 183 5.40 -24.78 11.66
N ARG A 184 6.27 -25.01 10.68
CA ARG A 184 6.49 -26.32 10.09
C ARG A 184 7.98 -26.55 9.99
N GLU A 185 8.49 -27.28 10.98
CA GLU A 185 9.90 -27.62 11.01
C GLU A 185 10.30 -28.39 9.75
N GLY A 186 11.42 -27.99 9.14
CA GLY A 186 12.01 -28.68 8.00
C GLY A 186 13.53 -28.68 8.10
N ILE A 187 14.19 -29.46 7.25
CA ILE A 187 15.65 -29.58 7.21
C ILE A 187 16.25 -28.59 6.22
N ILE A 188 17.44 -28.10 6.52
CA ILE A 188 18.25 -27.29 5.62
C ILE A 188 19.37 -28.19 5.11
N LEU A 189 19.50 -28.29 3.79
CA LEU A 189 20.52 -29.08 3.12
C LEU A 189 21.41 -28.17 2.27
N GLU A 190 22.68 -28.52 2.17
CA GLU A 190 23.58 -27.98 1.16
C GLU A 190 23.17 -28.52 -0.22
N ALA A 191 23.13 -27.66 -1.24
CA ALA A 191 22.50 -27.99 -2.52
C ALA A 191 23.33 -28.95 -3.38
N GLU A 192 24.66 -28.89 -3.29
CA GLU A 192 25.60 -29.66 -4.10
C GLU A 192 25.94 -31.02 -3.47
N THR A 193 26.13 -31.08 -2.15
CA THR A 193 26.56 -32.27 -1.40
C THR A 193 25.38 -33.01 -0.78
N GLY A 194 24.27 -32.32 -0.52
CA GLY A 194 23.14 -32.86 0.26
C GLY A 194 23.44 -32.96 1.76
N ASP A 195 24.53 -32.33 2.24
CA ASP A 195 24.90 -32.36 3.64
C ASP A 195 23.84 -31.65 4.50
N PHE A 196 23.57 -32.24 5.66
CA PHE A 196 22.65 -31.65 6.63
C PHE A 196 23.28 -30.43 7.30
N LEU A 197 22.65 -29.26 7.13
CA LEU A 197 23.10 -27.99 7.70
C LEU A 197 22.33 -27.56 8.95
N GLY A 198 21.12 -28.11 9.17
CA GLY A 198 20.30 -27.76 10.32
C GLY A 198 18.81 -27.86 10.05
N LYS A 199 18.02 -27.14 10.85
CA LYS A 199 16.56 -27.10 10.74
C LYS A 199 16.05 -25.66 10.68
N HIS A 200 14.95 -25.45 9.96
CA HIS A 200 14.21 -24.18 9.93
C HIS A 200 12.83 -24.36 10.57
N ARG A 201 12.22 -23.25 11.01
CA ARG A 201 10.88 -23.25 11.66
C ARG A 201 9.70 -23.21 10.68
N GLY A 202 9.99 -22.99 9.41
CA GLY A 202 9.03 -22.92 8.31
C GLY A 202 9.71 -22.25 7.13
N PHE A 203 9.40 -22.64 5.90
CA PHE A 203 10.01 -22.04 4.70
C PHE A 203 9.46 -20.63 4.40
N TRP A 204 8.47 -20.19 5.18
CA TRP A 204 7.82 -18.88 5.11
C TRP A 204 8.41 -17.84 6.08
N PHE A 205 9.48 -18.18 6.80
CA PHE A 205 10.22 -17.28 7.68
C PHE A 205 11.56 -16.89 7.04
#